data_AF-A0A1F3LW55-F1
#
_entry.id   AF-A0A1F3LW55-F1
#
_cell.length_a   1.000
_cell.length_b   1.000
_cell.length_c   1.000
_cell.angle_alpha   90.00
_cell.angle_beta   90.00
_cell.angle_gamma   90.00
#
_symmetry.space_group_name_H-M   'P 1'
#
loop_
_entity.id
_entity.type
_entity.pdbx_description
1 polymer ?
#
loop_
_entity_poly.entity_id
_entity_poly.type
_entity_poly.pdbx_seq_one_letter_code
_entity_poly.pdbx_strand_id
1 'polypeptide(L)'
;MAKQVDGHGGMDFMMDWRLIDCLRNGLPLDQDVYDAALWSAIAPLSEASVANRSNSVDVPDFTCGAWKINAPVELTLKGGGTTGVRKKNKTDTSKQLNV
;
A
#
# COMPACT_ATOMS: atom_id res chain seq x y z
N MET A 1 -4.71 -18.70 1.96
CA MET A 1 -4.90 -17.64 2.95
C MET A 1 -6.17 -16.84 2.66
N ALA A 2 -6.26 -16.12 1.53
CA ALA A 2 -7.47 -15.38 1.13
C ALA A 2 -8.76 -16.24 1.07
N LYS A 3 -8.70 -17.47 0.52
CA LYS A 3 -9.86 -18.39 0.50
C LYS A 3 -10.43 -18.77 1.88
N GLN A 4 -9.67 -18.59 2.97
CA GLN A 4 -10.14 -18.88 4.33
C GLN A 4 -10.89 -17.69 4.96
N VAL A 5 -10.80 -16.51 4.33
CA VAL A 5 -11.44 -15.26 4.75
C VAL A 5 -12.46 -14.93 3.65
N ASP A 6 -13.69 -15.43 3.83
CA ASP A 6 -14.76 -15.32 2.84
C ASP A 6 -15.12 -13.85 2.53
N GLY A 7 -15.33 -13.55 1.23
CA GLY A 7 -15.79 -12.24 0.70
C GLY A 7 -14.69 -11.30 0.20
N HIS A 8 -14.79 -10.83 -1.06
CA HIS A 8 -14.11 -9.71 -1.76
C HIS A 8 -12.63 -9.34 -1.49
N GLY A 9 -11.89 -10.05 -0.64
CA GLY A 9 -10.53 -9.72 -0.21
C GLY A 9 -9.46 -10.47 -0.99
N GLY A 10 -9.41 -10.29 -2.31
CA GLY A 10 -8.27 -10.80 -3.09
C GLY A 10 -7.02 -9.97 -2.82
N MET A 11 -6.93 -8.84 -3.50
CA MET A 11 -5.80 -7.91 -3.38
C MET A 11 -5.81 -7.15 -2.05
N ASP A 12 -6.95 -6.60 -1.64
CA ASP A 12 -7.07 -5.77 -0.43
C ASP A 12 -6.62 -6.54 0.83
N PHE A 13 -7.07 -7.79 0.97
CA PHE A 13 -6.63 -8.65 2.07
C PHE A 13 -5.12 -8.87 2.04
N MET A 14 -4.56 -9.15 0.86
CA MET A 14 -3.12 -9.40 0.73
C MET A 14 -2.32 -8.14 1.05
N MET A 15 -2.78 -6.97 0.61
CA MET A 15 -2.17 -5.67 0.90
C MET A 15 -2.16 -5.38 2.41
N ASP A 16 -3.32 -5.46 3.05
CA ASP A 16 -3.44 -5.21 4.50
C ASP A 16 -2.68 -6.25 5.32
N TRP A 17 -2.80 -7.53 4.97
CA TRP A 17 -2.08 -8.61 5.65
C TRP A 17 -0.57 -8.42 5.52
N ARG A 18 -0.08 -8.04 4.33
CA ARG A 18 1.34 -7.85 4.08
C ARG A 18 1.89 -6.65 4.83
N LEU A 19 1.15 -5.53 4.88
CA LEU A 19 1.47 -4.39 5.72
C LEU A 19 1.64 -4.81 7.19
N ILE A 20 0.67 -5.55 7.74
CA ILE A 20 0.73 -6.04 9.12
C ILE A 20 1.92 -6.99 9.32
N ASP A 21 2.21 -7.83 8.34
CA ASP A 21 3.32 -8.78 8.38
C ASP A 21 4.68 -8.07 8.40
N CYS A 22 4.87 -7.01 7.61
CA CYS A 22 6.07 -6.17 7.70
C CYS A 22 6.25 -5.59 9.09
N LEU A 23 5.19 -4.99 9.63
CA LEU A 23 5.22 -4.33 10.93
C LEU A 23 5.54 -5.29 12.08
N ARG A 24 5.03 -6.53 12.02
CA ARG A 24 5.30 -7.55 13.05
C ARG A 24 6.70 -8.13 12.97
N ASN A 25 7.27 -8.23 11.77
CA ASN A 25 8.57 -8.86 11.55
C ASN A 25 9.73 -7.85 11.42
N GLY A 26 9.46 -6.54 11.54
CA GLY A 26 10.47 -5.50 11.39
C GLY A 26 11.05 -5.40 9.98
N LEU A 27 10.23 -5.72 8.96
CA LEU A 27 10.62 -5.63 7.56
C LEU A 27 10.30 -4.24 7.00
N PRO A 28 11.04 -3.76 5.97
CA PRO A 28 10.61 -2.60 5.21
C PRO A 28 9.22 -2.84 4.60
N LEU A 29 8.45 -1.75 4.44
CA LEU A 29 7.17 -1.81 3.74
C LEU A 29 7.41 -2.01 2.25
N ASP A 30 6.51 -2.72 1.58
CA ASP A 30 6.60 -2.93 0.13
C ASP A 30 6.31 -1.63 -0.66
N GLN A 31 5.64 -0.67 -0.02
CA GLN A 31 5.36 0.67 -0.52
C GLN A 31 5.65 1.65 0.63
N ASP A 32 6.66 2.51 0.46
CA ASP A 32 7.12 3.40 1.52
C ASP A 32 6.52 4.82 1.41
N VAL A 33 6.98 5.72 2.30
CA VAL A 33 6.50 7.11 2.33
C VAL A 33 6.83 7.90 1.07
N TYR A 34 7.94 7.57 0.39
CA TYR A 34 8.36 8.26 -0.82
C TYR A 34 7.55 7.80 -2.02
N ASP A 35 7.17 6.52 -2.08
CA ASP A 35 6.21 6.01 -3.05
C ASP A 35 4.85 6.72 -2.91
N ALA A 36 4.35 6.80 -1.68
CA ALA A 36 3.09 7.49 -1.37
C ALA A 36 3.15 8.98 -1.75
N ALA A 37 4.25 9.67 -1.44
CA ALA A 37 4.45 11.07 -1.81
C ALA A 37 4.50 11.25 -3.33
N LEU A 38 5.23 10.40 -4.04
CA LEU A 38 5.36 10.43 -5.49
C LEU A 38 4.00 10.26 -6.19
N TRP A 39 3.21 9.26 -5.77
CA TRP A 39 1.90 8.99 -6.37
C TRP A 39 0.90 10.09 -6.05
N SER A 40 0.91 10.59 -4.81
CA SER A 40 0.01 11.67 -4.39
C SER A 40 0.33 13.00 -5.08
N ALA A 41 1.61 13.27 -5.37
CA ALA A 41 2.04 14.50 -6.03
C ALA A 41 1.45 14.68 -7.44
N ILE A 42 1.01 13.61 -8.09
CA ILE A 42 0.40 13.69 -9.42
C ILE A 42 -0.86 14.57 -9.43
N ALA A 43 -1.67 14.54 -8.36
CA ALA A 43 -2.87 15.36 -8.29
C ALA A 43 -2.55 16.87 -8.43
N PRO A 44 -1.77 17.52 -7.53
CA PRO A 44 -1.47 18.94 -7.65
C PRO A 44 -0.59 19.28 -8.87
N LEU A 45 0.30 18.39 -9.30
CA LEU A 45 1.15 18.62 -10.48
C LEU A 45 0.32 18.60 -11.78
N SER A 46 -0.67 17.72 -11.87
CA SER A 46 -1.59 17.67 -13.02
C SER A 46 -2.47 18.92 -13.09
N GLU A 47 -2.96 19.41 -11.95
CA GLU A 47 -3.69 20.68 -11.86
C GLU A 47 -2.82 21.86 -12.34
N ALA A 48 -1.57 21.95 -11.87
CA ALA A 48 -0.62 22.96 -12.30
C ALA A 48 -0.32 22.90 -13.81
N SER A 49 -0.19 21.69 -14.36
CA SER A 49 0.02 21.49 -15.80
C SER A 49 -1.17 22.00 -16.61
N VAL A 50 -2.39 21.57 -16.28
CA VAL A 50 -3.62 21.98 -16.99
C VAL A 50 -3.81 23.50 -16.90
N ALA A 51 -3.59 24.10 -15.72
CA ALA A 51 -3.64 25.55 -15.53
C ALA A 51 -2.62 26.29 -16.41
N ASN A 52 -1.50 25.65 -16.74
CA ASN A 52 -0.45 26.16 -17.61
C ASN A 52 -0.52 25.59 -19.04
N ARG A 53 -1.72 25.51 -19.63
CA ARG A 53 -1.94 25.03 -21.02
C ARG A 53 -1.36 23.63 -21.29
N SER A 54 -1.44 22.75 -20.29
CA SER A 54 -0.92 21.38 -20.36
C SER A 54 0.59 21.31 -20.63
N ASN A 55 1.34 22.36 -20.26
CA ASN A 55 2.79 22.32 -20.31
C ASN A 55 3.35 21.28 -19.33
N SER A 56 4.56 20.79 -19.64
CA SER A 56 5.29 19.87 -18.76
C SER A 56 5.60 20.51 -17.40
N VAL A 57 5.57 19.69 -16.35
CA VAL A 57 5.90 20.06 -14.98
C VAL A 57 6.86 19.00 -14.44
N ASP A 58 7.92 19.44 -13.77
CA ASP A 58 8.88 18.52 -13.15
C ASP A 58 8.28 17.85 -11.92
N VAL A 59 8.50 16.54 -11.80
CA VAL A 59 8.11 15.77 -10.61
C VAL A 59 9.24 15.84 -9.58
N PRO A 60 8.97 16.22 -8.32
CA PRO A 60 10.00 16.28 -7.29
C PRO A 60 10.63 14.91 -7.00
N ASP A 61 11.95 14.89 -6.80
CA ASP A 61 12.63 13.73 -6.25
C ASP A 61 12.51 13.74 -4.71
N PHE A 62 11.47 13.08 -4.21
CA PHE A 62 11.22 12.96 -2.78
C PHE A 62 12.28 12.13 -2.04
N THR A 63 13.12 11.38 -2.75
CA THR A 63 14.18 10.55 -2.17
C THR A 63 15.54 11.25 -2.08
N CYS A 64 15.64 12.49 -2.57
CA CYS A 64 16.90 13.24 -2.64
C CYS A 64 18.04 12.46 -3.33
N GLY A 65 17.72 11.74 -4.41
CA GLY A 65 18.66 10.95 -5.19
C GLY A 65 18.86 9.51 -4.71
N ALA A 66 18.27 9.12 -3.57
CA ALA A 66 18.42 7.77 -3.03
C ALA A 66 17.78 6.69 -3.92
N TRP A 67 16.77 7.04 -4.74
CA TRP A 67 16.14 6.13 -5.71
C TRP A 67 17.15 5.40 -6.62
N LYS A 68 18.33 5.99 -6.85
CA LYS A 68 19.41 5.40 -7.68
C LYS A 68 20.05 4.17 -7.07
N ILE A 69 19.98 4.03 -5.74
CA ILE A 69 20.66 2.97 -4.97
C ILE A 69 19.69 2.16 -4.10
N ASN A 70 18.41 2.53 -4.06
CA ASN A 70 17.40 1.78 -3.32
C ASN A 70 17.36 0.33 -3.82
N ALA A 71 17.25 -0.61 -2.86
CA ALA A 71 17.05 -2.00 -3.19
C ALA A 71 15.67 -2.18 -3.88
N PRO A 72 15.57 -2.97 -4.94
CA PRO A 72 14.27 -3.33 -5.51
C PRO A 72 13.39 -4.04 -4.47
N VAL A 73 12.07 -3.90 -4.61
CA VAL A 73 11.10 -4.64 -3.78
C VAL A 73 11.37 -6.14 -3.93
N GLU A 74 11.53 -6.83 -2.80
CA GLU A 74 11.66 -8.29 -2.73
C GLU A 74 10.29 -8.91 -2.99
N LEU A 75 10.15 -9.58 -4.14
CA LEU A 75 8.88 -10.17 -4.58
C LEU A 75 8.55 -11.48 -3.83
N THR A 76 9.52 -12.03 -3.12
CA THR A 76 9.30 -13.20 -2.27
C THR A 76 8.91 -12.78 -0.85
N LEU A 77 8.18 -13.63 -0.13
CA LEU A 77 7.88 -13.40 1.30
C LEU A 77 9.09 -13.71 2.20
N LYS A 78 10.31 -13.50 1.71
CA LYS A 78 11.55 -13.81 2.43
C LYS A 78 11.65 -12.97 3.69
N GLY A 79 11.85 -13.64 4.83
CA GLY A 79 11.89 -12.99 6.15
C GLY A 79 10.52 -12.61 6.72
N GLY A 80 9.43 -12.82 5.97
CA GLY A 80 8.06 -12.55 6.40
C GLY A 80 7.15 -13.75 6.15
N GLY A 81 5.85 -13.48 6.01
CA GLY A 81 4.80 -14.48 5.79
C GLY A 81 4.49 -15.36 6.98
N THR A 82 4.97 -14.98 8.16
CA THR A 82 4.76 -15.67 9.44
C THR A 82 3.48 -15.19 10.14
N THR A 83 2.90 -14.08 9.68
CA THR A 83 1.69 -13.52 10.26
C THR A 83 0.47 -14.41 10.02
N GLY A 84 -0.04 -14.99 11.11
CA GLY A 84 -1.28 -15.78 11.09
C GLY A 84 -2.53 -14.93 10.82
N VAL A 85 -3.57 -15.59 10.30
CA VAL A 85 -4.89 -15.00 10.04
C VAL A 85 -5.85 -15.31 11.19
N ARG A 86 -6.58 -14.31 11.67
CA ARG A 86 -7.61 -14.49 12.70
C ARG A 86 -8.87 -15.08 12.09
N LYS A 87 -9.43 -16.12 12.71
CA LYS A 87 -10.73 -16.68 12.30
C LYS A 87 -11.85 -15.71 12.65
N LYS A 88 -12.80 -15.54 11.73
CA LYS A 88 -14.02 -14.76 11.97
C LYS A 88 -14.92 -15.56 12.93
N ASN A 89 -15.13 -15.06 14.14
CA ASN A 89 -16.24 -15.53 14.99
C ASN A 89 -17.56 -15.08 14.35
N LYS A 90 -18.67 -15.81 14.56
CA LYS A 90 -20.00 -15.40 14.04
C LYS A 90 -20.25 -13.93 14.39
N THR A 91 -20.29 -13.08 13.38
CA THR A 91 -20.58 -11.66 13.53
C THR A 91 -22.00 -11.52 14.04
N ASP A 92 -22.17 -10.84 15.16
CA ASP A 92 -23.48 -10.41 15.63
C ASP A 92 -23.99 -9.33 14.68
N THR A 93 -24.88 -9.74 13.77
CA THR A 93 -25.45 -8.88 12.73
C THR A 93 -26.34 -7.77 13.30
N SER A 94 -26.70 -7.82 14.59
CA SER A 94 -27.46 -6.75 15.26
C SER A 94 -26.70 -5.41 15.35
N LYS A 95 -25.37 -5.44 15.20
CA LYS A 95 -24.50 -4.25 15.27
C LYS A 95 -24.10 -3.68 13.91
N GLN A 96 -24.50 -4.32 12.82
CA GLN A 96 -24.22 -3.81 11.48
C GLN A 96 -25.18 -2.65 11.20
N LEU A 97 -24.62 -1.47 10.93
CA LEU A 97 -25.41 -0.31 10.52
C LEU A 97 -26.11 -0.64 9.20
N ASN A 98 -27.42 -0.43 9.15
CA ASN A 98 -28.17 -0.45 7.90
C ASN A 98 -27.80 0.83 7.15
N VAL A 99 -26.84 0.71 6.22
CA VAL A 99 -26.50 1.76 5.25
C VAL A 99 -27.07 1.36 3.90
#